data_AF-A0A9E3X205-F1
#
_entry.id   AF-A0A9E3X205-F1
#
_cell.length_a   1.000
_cell.length_b   1.000
_cell.length_c   1.000
_cell.angle_alpha   90.00
_cell.angle_beta   90.00
_cell.angle_gamma   90.00
#
_symmetry.space_group_name_H-M   'P 1'
#
loop_
_entity.id
_entity.type
_entity.pdbx_description
1 polymer ?
#
loop_
_entity_poly.entity_id
_entity_poly.type
_entity_poly.pdbx_seq_one_letter_code
_entity_poly.pdbx_strand_id
1 'polypeptide(L)' 'MIANDQEFQTTLERIERFQRQLAYLRQVENNPANYRASASGFLAEIDRMQLEVREYLSFHPAELLASPAFA' A
#
# COMPACT_ATOMS: atom_id res chain seq x y z
N MET A 1 -3.47 -5.27 7.78
CA MET A 1 -2.66 -4.94 8.97
C MET A 1 -1.32 -5.63 8.82
N ILE A 2 -0.23 -4.88 9.00
CA ILE A 2 1.15 -5.35 8.94
C ILE A 2 1.59 -5.72 10.37
N ALA A 3 2.04 -6.95 10.58
CA ALA A 3 2.41 -7.47 11.90
C ALA A 3 3.92 -7.53 12.14
N ASN A 4 4.73 -7.49 11.09
CA ASN A 4 6.17 -7.68 11.17
C ASN A 4 6.92 -6.99 10.01
N ASP A 5 8.24 -6.96 10.12
CA ASP A 5 9.12 -6.31 9.12
C ASP A 5 9.01 -6.96 7.73
N GLN A 6 8.77 -8.27 7.66
CA GLN A 6 8.64 -8.96 6.37
C GLN A 6 7.37 -8.50 5.63
N GLU A 7 6.24 -8.45 6.31
CA GLU A 7 4.98 -7.91 5.77
C GLU A 7 5.08 -6.42 5.46
N PHE A 8 5.85 -5.67 6.24
CA PHE A 8 6.14 -4.26 5.97
C PHE A 8 6.87 -4.10 4.63
N GLN A 9 7.97 -4.82 4.42
CA GLN A 9 8.71 -4.79 3.15
C GLN A 9 7.84 -5.25 1.98
N THR A 10 7.10 -6.35 2.14
CA THR A 10 6.18 -6.83 1.10
C THR A 10 5.11 -5.78 0.75
N THR A 11 4.58 -5.06 1.74
CA THR A 11 3.60 -3.99 1.50
C THR A 11 4.22 -2.83 0.72
N LEU A 12 5.44 -2.41 1.07
CA LEU A 12 6.17 -1.38 0.32
C LEU A 12 6.40 -1.75 -1.14
N GLU A 13 6.86 -2.98 -1.41
CA GLU A 13 7.06 -3.49 -2.77
C GLU A 13 5.77 -3.51 -3.58
N ARG A 14 4.65 -3.88 -2.94
CA ARG A 14 3.33 -3.88 -3.59
C ARG A 14 2.86 -2.46 -3.95
N ILE A 15 3.06 -1.49 -3.05
CA ILE A 15 2.76 -0.08 -3.33
C ILE A 15 3.56 0.40 -4.55
N GLU A 16 4.87 0.14 -4.57
CA GLU A 16 5.74 0.55 -5.67
C GLU A 16 5.31 -0.06 -7.01
N ARG A 17 4.93 -1.35 -7.02
CA ARG A 17 4.40 -2.02 -8.22
C ARG A 17 3.09 -1.38 -8.71
N PHE A 18 2.15 -1.08 -7.82
CA PHE A 18 0.90 -0.40 -8.21
C PHE A 18 1.14 1.01 -8.72
N GLN A 19 2.07 1.76 -8.12
CA GLN A 19 2.46 3.08 -8.60
C GLN A 19 3.06 3.01 -10.01
N ARG A 20 3.93 2.02 -10.29
CA ARG A 20 4.46 1.80 -11.65
C ARG A 20 3.37 1.45 -12.65
N GLN A 21 2.44 0.57 -12.29
CA GLN A 21 1.32 0.21 -13.17
C GLN A 21 0.42 1.41 -13.47
N LEU A 22 0.15 2.24 -12.46
CA LEU A 22 -0.63 3.46 -12.62
C LEU A 22 0.08 4.49 -13.49
N ALA A 23 1.40 4.64 -13.32
CA ALA A 23 2.22 5.52 -14.15
C ALA A 23 2.25 5.06 -15.61
N TYR A 24 2.34 3.74 -15.86
CA TYR A 24 2.23 3.17 -17.20
C TYR A 24 0.84 3.42 -17.80
N LEU A 25 -0.24 3.17 -17.04
CA LEU A 25 -1.61 3.39 -17.48
C LEU A 25 -1.85 4.84 -17.93
N ARG A 26 -1.24 5.82 -17.24
CA ARG A 26 -1.30 7.24 -17.63
C ARG A 26 -0.72 7.54 -19.01
N GLN A 27 0.19 6.69 -19.50
CA GLN A 27 0.85 6.86 -20.81
C GLN A 27 0.09 6.18 -21.94
N VAL A 28 -0.62 5.08 -21.65
CA VAL A 28 -1.18 4.20 -22.69
C VAL A 28 -2.69 4.31 -22.86
N GLU A 29 -3.43 4.71 -21.83
CA GLU A 29 -4.89 4.88 -21.92
C GLU A 29 -5.23 6.29 -22.41
N ASN A 30 -5.75 6.37 -23.63
CA ASN A 30 -6.07 7.64 -24.30
C ASN A 30 -7.47 8.17 -23.95
N ASN A 31 -8.35 7.33 -23.39
CA ASN A 31 -9.69 7.72 -22.97
C ASN A 31 -9.71 8.08 -21.47
N PRO A 32 -9.99 9.34 -21.10
CA PRO A 32 -9.99 9.77 -19.70
C PRO A 32 -11.02 9.07 -18.80
N ALA A 33 -12.14 8.60 -19.34
CA ALA A 33 -13.12 7.85 -18.57
C ALA A 33 -12.61 6.44 -18.25
N ASN A 34 -12.02 5.75 -19.23
CA ASN A 34 -11.41 4.43 -19.04
C ASN A 34 -10.21 4.51 -18.09
N TYR A 35 -9.39 5.56 -18.22
CA TYR A 35 -8.28 5.81 -17.31
C TYR A 35 -8.78 5.92 -15.87
N ARG A 36 -9.79 6.76 -15.62
CA ARG A 36 -10.34 6.95 -14.27
C ARG A 36 -10.92 5.66 -13.69
N ALA A 37 -11.68 4.91 -14.49
CA ALA A 37 -12.27 3.64 -14.06
C ALA A 37 -11.19 2.59 -13.73
N SER A 38 -10.09 2.56 -14.48
CA SER A 38 -8.99 1.61 -14.28
C SER A 38 -8.06 2.05 -13.13
N ALA A 39 -7.80 3.35 -13.01
CA ALA A 39 -6.94 3.94 -11.98
C ALA A 39 -7.54 3.90 -10.58
N SER A 40 -8.88 3.98 -10.46
CA SER A 40 -9.54 4.08 -9.16
C SER A 40 -9.25 2.88 -8.24
N GLY A 41 -9.18 1.67 -8.80
CA GLY A 41 -8.83 0.47 -8.04
C GLY A 41 -7.40 0.51 -7.50
N PHE A 42 -6.43 0.91 -8.33
CA PHE A 42 -5.03 1.06 -7.89
C PHE A 42 -4.88 2.13 -6.80
N LEU A 43 -5.53 3.28 -6.97
CA LEU A 43 -5.48 4.38 -6.01
C LEU A 43 -6.05 3.96 -4.65
N ALA A 44 -7.23 3.35 -4.63
CA ALA A 44 -7.86 2.88 -3.39
C ALA A 44 -7.00 1.84 -2.65
N GLU A 45 -6.37 0.92 -3.37
CA GLU A 45 -5.48 -0.08 -2.76
C GLU A 45 -4.16 0.53 -2.26
N ILE A 46 -3.59 1.51 -2.98
CA ILE A 46 -2.42 2.26 -2.52
C ILE A 46 -2.76 3.00 -1.22
N ASP A 47 -3.89 3.70 -1.17
CA ASP A 47 -4.32 4.46 0.02
C ASP A 47 -4.49 3.54 1.23
N ARG A 48 -5.16 2.39 1.05
CA ARG A 48 -5.31 1.37 2.10
C ARG A 48 -3.96 0.86 2.60
N MET A 49 -3.04 0.51 1.70
CA MET A 49 -1.72 -0.01 2.08
C MET A 49 -0.82 1.07 2.72
N GLN A 50 -0.92 2.32 2.28
CA GLN A 50 -0.20 3.43 2.91
C GLN A 50 -0.69 3.71 4.33
N LEU A 51 -1.99 3.56 4.57
CA LEU A 51 -2.55 3.63 5.92
C LEU A 51 -1.93 2.54 6.82
N GLU A 52 -1.87 1.30 6.35
CA GLU A 52 -1.27 0.20 7.11
C GLU A 52 0.23 0.40 7.37
N VAL A 53 0.98 0.92 6.39
CA VAL A 53 2.39 1.30 6.57
C VAL A 53 2.55 2.37 7.63
N ARG A 54 1.71 3.41 7.59
CA ARG A 54 1.74 4.49 8.57
C ARG A 54 1.43 3.98 9.98
N GLU A 55 0.43 3.12 10.10
CA GLU A 55 0.06 2.48 11.38
C GLU A 55 1.21 1.63 11.92
N TYR A 56 1.82 0.78 11.09
CA TYR A 56 2.97 -0.03 11.50
C TYR A 56 4.14 0.81 12.01
N LEU A 57 4.50 1.86 11.26
CA LEU A 57 5.60 2.76 11.62
C LEU A 57 5.29 3.72 12.78
N SER A 58 4.03 3.80 13.22
CA SER A 58 3.64 4.62 14.36
C SER A 58 3.98 3.99 15.72
N PHE A 59 4.34 2.70 15.75
CA PHE A 59 4.75 1.98 16.95
C PHE A 59 6.23 1.67 16.92
N HIS A 60 6.90 1.78 18.07
CA HIS A 60 8.25 1.27 18.22
C HIS A 60 8.22 -0.27 18.31
N PRO A 61 9.18 -1.03 17.75
CA PRO A 61 9.19 -2.49 17.81
C PRO A 61 9.07 -3.07 19.23
N ALA A 62 9.61 -2.37 20.24
CA ALA A 62 9.50 -2.78 21.65
C ALA A 62 8.05 -2.71 22.20
N GLU A 63 7.18 -1.88 21.61
CA GLU A 63 5.78 -1.74 22.00
C GLU A 63 4.91 -2.81 21.32
N LEU A 64 5.26 -3.20 20.09
CA LEU A 64 4.60 -4.29 19.36
C LEU A 64 4.75 -5.64 20.06
N LEU A 65 5.94 -5.94 20.61
CA LEU A 65 6.21 -7.17 21.36
C LEU A 65 5.50 -7.25 22.72
N ALA A 66 5.08 -6.10 23.28
CA ALA A 66 4.40 -6.02 24.57
C ALA A 66 2.86 -6.10 24.44
N SER A 67 2.33 -6.07 23.21
CA SER A 67 0.88 -6.09 22.96
C SER A 67 0.37 -7.53 22.79
N PRO A 68 -0.62 -7.99 23.59
CA PRO A 68 -1.17 -9.34 23.48
C PRO A 68 -1.99 -9.59 22.20
N ALA A 69 -2.19 -8.57 21.36
CA ALA A 69 -2.79 -8.73 20.03
C ALA A 69 -1.81 -9.29 18.98
N PHE A 70 -0.50 -9.35 19.30
CA PHE A 70 0.57 -9.78 18.38
C PHE A 70 1.50 -10.83 19.00
N ALA A 71 1.14 -11.41 20.15
CA ALA A 71 1.80 -12.56 20.77
C ALA A 71 1.04 -13.85 20.46
#